data_AF-A0A960V3F4-F1
#
_entry.id   AF-A0A960V3F4-F1
#
_cell.length_a   1.000
_cell.length_b   1.000
_cell.length_c   1.000
_cell.angle_alpha   90.00
_cell.angle_beta   90.00
_cell.angle_gamma   90.00
#
_symmetry.space_group_name_H-M   'P 1'
#
loop_
_entity.id
_entity.type
_entity.pdbx_description
1 polymer ?
#
loop_
_entity_poly.entity_id
_entity_poly.type
_entity_poly.pdbx_seq_one_letter_code
_entity_poly.pdbx_strand_id
1 'polypeptide(L)'
;MNPKANWKPFWIAVLTLVSAVSMAACGPTIPIKFPTYPDSTGAQLKRLLQGNRNLGIVAAQPNSSFLSRINYNDDWSATIEAAVSSAVTERGFFTVVDIENRKDRLRELAHSQSGLTQESLKIGRELQINNMLIISMTRPPTSQCTTKMVADYTGYAMQMALAKANGGSGEQAQLKKATKVMNLTVFVEGKLISVETGQTVRYSNSEAHEYYNSAGDQNCPSELAAFDPALQKAANKIADNLSPKVVTLPVPLMDDVEGSRGNLERVEKFLGDGNSWAENNDFESASKSWKRALSESGNSSMSAMWNLAVYNWYKGDYREASQYFDKVKGELGPGAMSSSMMFVIGKFREQQEANKGR
;
A
#
# COMPACT_ATOMS: atom_id res chain seq x y z
N MET A 1 36.76 -36.81 25.49
CA MET A 1 36.15 -37.21 24.20
C MET A 1 34.75 -36.64 24.15
N ASN A 2 34.58 -35.53 23.42
CA ASN A 2 33.35 -34.73 23.37
C ASN A 2 32.56 -35.09 22.09
N PRO A 3 31.27 -35.49 22.18
CA PRO A 3 30.43 -35.63 21.01
C PRO A 3 29.86 -34.27 20.58
N LYS A 4 29.88 -34.05 19.27
CA LYS A 4 29.59 -32.80 18.57
C LYS A 4 28.14 -32.34 18.77
N ALA A 5 27.97 -31.13 19.31
CA ALA A 5 26.72 -30.38 19.25
C ALA A 5 26.49 -29.87 17.82
N ASN A 6 25.39 -30.29 17.21
CA ASN A 6 24.97 -29.93 15.86
C ASN A 6 23.86 -28.86 15.99
N TRP A 7 24.25 -27.58 16.03
CA TRP A 7 23.32 -26.45 16.00
C TRP A 7 22.98 -26.12 14.55
N LYS A 8 21.79 -26.53 14.09
CA LYS A 8 21.16 -26.00 12.88
C LYS A 8 20.35 -24.75 13.27
N PRO A 9 20.56 -23.58 12.65
CA PRO A 9 19.71 -22.43 12.90
C PRO A 9 18.31 -22.67 12.31
N PHE A 10 17.35 -22.61 13.21
CA PHE A 10 15.91 -22.66 13.00
C PHE A 10 15.47 -21.37 12.29
N TRP A 11 15.60 -21.31 10.96
CA TRP A 11 15.00 -20.25 10.16
C TRP A 11 13.53 -20.58 9.89
N ILE A 12 12.72 -20.04 10.80
CA ILE A 12 11.36 -19.50 10.64
C ILE A 12 10.86 -19.56 9.19
N ALA A 13 10.08 -20.59 8.90
CA ALA A 13 9.05 -20.55 7.88
C ALA A 13 7.92 -19.64 8.38
N VAL A 14 8.06 -18.34 8.13
CA VAL A 14 6.92 -17.43 8.04
C VAL A 14 6.96 -16.89 6.62
N LEU A 15 6.61 -17.76 5.68
CA LEU A 15 6.00 -17.32 4.44
C LEU A 15 4.67 -16.69 4.85
N THR A 16 4.71 -15.37 5.02
CA THR A 16 3.52 -14.53 4.99
C THR A 16 2.72 -14.92 3.76
N LEU A 17 1.58 -15.53 4.02
CA LEU A 17 0.57 -15.94 3.07
C LEU A 17 -0.13 -14.69 2.51
N VAL A 18 0.62 -13.85 1.80
CA VAL A 18 0.08 -12.95 0.79
C VAL A 18 0.13 -13.71 -0.52
N SER A 19 -0.52 -14.88 -0.53
CA SER A 19 -1.00 -15.42 -1.78
C SER A 19 -2.05 -14.44 -2.25
N ALA A 20 -1.63 -13.56 -3.16
CA ALA A 20 -2.55 -12.89 -4.07
C ALA A 20 -3.49 -13.99 -4.58
N VAL A 21 -4.71 -14.00 -4.08
CA VAL A 21 -5.79 -14.76 -4.69
C VAL A 21 -6.02 -14.05 -6.01
N SER A 22 -5.30 -14.48 -7.04
CA SER A 22 -5.68 -14.30 -8.42
C SER A 22 -7.00 -15.04 -8.59
N MET A 23 -8.09 -14.38 -8.21
CA MET A 23 -9.44 -14.79 -8.54
C MET A 23 -9.56 -14.71 -10.05
N ALA A 24 -9.22 -15.80 -10.73
CA ALA A 24 -9.65 -16.07 -12.08
C ALA A 24 -11.16 -16.41 -12.08
N ALA A 25 -11.97 -15.51 -11.53
CA ALA A 25 -13.40 -15.49 -11.77
C ALA A 25 -13.59 -14.66 -13.03
N CYS A 26 -13.76 -15.32 -14.18
CA CYS A 26 -14.21 -14.68 -15.41
C CYS A 26 -15.68 -14.29 -15.26
N GLY A 27 -15.95 -13.25 -14.47
CA GLY A 27 -17.30 -12.74 -14.22
C GLY A 27 -17.28 -11.30 -13.70
N PRO A 28 -18.44 -10.61 -13.73
CA PRO A 28 -18.56 -9.24 -13.25
C PRO A 28 -18.13 -9.12 -11.79
N THR A 29 -17.43 -8.03 -11.45
CA THR A 29 -17.01 -7.75 -10.08
C THR A 29 -17.32 -6.30 -9.69
N ILE A 30 -17.53 -6.06 -8.39
CA ILE A 30 -17.53 -4.70 -7.82
C ILE A 30 -16.20 -4.47 -7.10
N PRO A 31 -15.45 -3.39 -7.43
CA PRO A 31 -14.17 -3.09 -6.81
C PRO A 31 -14.36 -2.37 -5.46
N ILE A 32 -14.24 -3.11 -4.35
CA ILE A 32 -14.31 -2.55 -3.00
C ILE A 32 -12.96 -1.99 -2.59
N LYS A 33 -12.88 -0.69 -2.29
CA LYS A 33 -11.65 -0.01 -1.87
C LYS A 33 -11.62 0.22 -0.36
N PHE A 34 -10.51 -0.14 0.28
CA PHE A 34 -10.32 0.10 1.71
C PHE A 34 -8.86 0.27 2.12
N PRO A 35 -8.57 1.01 3.21
CA PRO A 35 -7.22 1.14 3.72
C PRO A 35 -6.76 -0.13 4.42
N THR A 36 -5.55 -0.57 4.08
CA THR A 36 -4.76 -1.55 4.83
C THR A 36 -3.66 -0.81 5.57
N TYR A 37 -3.50 -1.13 6.84
CA TYR A 37 -2.53 -0.48 7.71
C TYR A 37 -1.27 -1.34 7.82
N PRO A 38 -0.08 -0.74 7.99
CA PRO A 38 1.17 -1.49 8.14
C PRO A 38 1.16 -2.37 9.40
N ASP A 39 1.80 -3.54 9.36
CA ASP A 39 1.77 -4.47 10.50
C ASP A 39 2.44 -3.90 11.76
N SER A 40 3.54 -3.17 11.60
CA SER A 40 4.36 -2.64 12.70
C SER A 40 3.71 -1.46 13.42
N THR A 41 3.13 -0.52 12.67
CA THR A 41 2.61 0.77 13.18
C THR A 41 1.09 0.89 13.07
N GLY A 42 0.42 -0.10 12.48
CA GLY A 42 -0.96 0.04 11.99
C GLY A 42 -1.99 0.33 13.05
N ALA A 43 -1.91 -0.29 14.23
CA ALA A 43 -2.85 -0.04 15.33
C ALA A 43 -2.71 1.38 15.91
N GLN A 44 -1.50 1.93 15.92
CA GLN A 44 -1.27 3.32 16.33
C GLN A 44 -1.72 4.28 15.23
N LEU A 45 -1.38 3.98 13.98
CA LEU A 45 -1.74 4.78 12.82
C LEU A 45 -3.26 4.87 12.63
N LYS A 46 -3.99 3.76 12.81
CA LYS A 46 -5.45 3.73 12.76
C LYS A 46 -6.09 4.63 13.82
N ARG A 47 -5.55 4.63 15.05
CA ARG A 47 -6.00 5.50 16.14
C ARG A 47 -5.67 6.97 15.90
N LEU A 48 -4.50 7.27 15.34
CA LEU A 48 -4.08 8.63 15.03
C LEU A 48 -4.92 9.23 13.91
N LEU A 49 -5.15 8.46 12.83
CA LEU A 49 -5.80 8.98 11.63
C LEU A 49 -7.31 9.11 11.77
N GLN A 50 -7.97 8.20 12.48
CA GLN A 50 -9.45 8.18 12.66
C GLN A 50 -10.26 8.27 11.34
N GLY A 51 -9.64 8.03 10.19
CA GLY A 51 -10.26 8.20 8.86
C GLY A 51 -10.00 9.52 8.17
N ASN A 52 -9.35 10.47 8.83
CA ASN A 52 -8.95 11.73 8.23
C ASN A 52 -7.88 11.52 7.16
N ARG A 53 -8.08 12.16 6.01
CA ARG A 53 -7.26 11.95 4.80
C ARG A 53 -6.45 13.17 4.40
N ASN A 54 -6.74 14.36 4.93
CA ASN A 54 -6.00 15.56 4.55
C ASN A 54 -4.65 15.57 5.27
N LEU A 55 -3.58 15.63 4.47
CA LEU A 55 -2.21 15.56 4.95
C LEU A 55 -1.41 16.78 4.47
N GLY A 56 -0.81 17.51 5.41
CA GLY A 56 0.28 18.44 5.09
C GLY A 56 1.63 17.75 5.24
N ILE A 57 2.56 18.01 4.31
CA ILE A 57 3.92 17.45 4.36
C ILE A 57 4.92 18.59 4.41
N VAL A 58 5.86 18.54 5.37
CA VAL A 58 6.92 19.53 5.52
C VAL A 58 8.24 18.84 5.85
N ALA A 59 9.32 19.23 5.16
CA ALA A 59 10.66 18.81 5.53
C ALA A 59 11.36 19.93 6.32
N ALA A 60 11.93 19.56 7.47
CA ALA A 60 12.76 20.45 8.29
C ALA A 60 14.14 20.59 7.65
N GLN A 61 14.64 21.82 7.53
CA GLN A 61 15.96 22.03 6.92
C GLN A 61 17.02 21.29 7.73
N PRO A 62 17.92 20.52 7.08
CA PRO A 62 19.00 19.87 7.80
C PRO A 62 19.96 20.94 8.34
N ASN A 63 20.70 20.58 9.39
CA ASN A 63 21.78 21.43 9.87
C ASN A 63 22.76 21.69 8.70
N SER A 64 23.14 22.95 8.46
CA SER A 64 23.97 23.36 7.31
C SER A 64 25.29 22.57 7.19
N SER A 65 25.81 22.09 8.33
CA SER A 65 27.00 21.23 8.39
C SER A 65 26.85 19.82 7.79
N PHE A 66 25.62 19.37 7.53
CA PHE A 66 25.34 18.03 6.99
C PHE A 66 25.33 18.00 5.46
N LEU A 67 24.76 19.04 4.83
CA LEU A 67 24.68 19.13 3.37
C LEU A 67 26.01 19.56 2.74
N SER A 68 26.77 20.41 3.42
CA SER A 68 28.09 20.85 2.94
C SER A 68 29.10 19.70 2.79
N ARG A 69 28.91 18.58 3.51
CA ARG A 69 29.78 17.39 3.43
C ARG A 69 29.57 16.55 2.17
N ILE A 70 28.40 16.66 1.56
CA ILE A 70 28.03 15.87 0.38
C ILE A 70 27.97 16.73 -0.90
N ASN A 71 28.44 17.99 -0.82
CA ASN A 71 28.41 18.97 -1.90
C ASN A 71 27.04 19.07 -2.59
N TYR A 72 25.97 18.84 -1.81
CA TYR A 72 24.60 18.88 -2.27
C TYR A 72 24.03 20.23 -1.86
N ASN A 73 23.69 21.06 -2.85
CA ASN A 73 23.12 22.37 -2.61
C ASN A 73 21.71 22.27 -1.98
N ASP A 74 21.25 23.39 -1.42
CA ASP A 74 20.20 23.60 -0.41
C ASP A 74 18.77 23.02 -0.66
N ASP A 75 18.57 22.16 -1.67
CA ASP A 75 17.26 21.67 -2.09
C ASP A 75 16.81 20.35 -1.43
N TRP A 76 17.55 19.81 -0.45
CA TRP A 76 17.18 18.55 0.21
C TRP A 76 15.72 18.51 0.67
N SER A 77 15.25 19.61 1.28
CA SER A 77 13.89 19.70 1.83
C SER A 77 12.84 19.58 0.73
N ALA A 78 13.06 20.23 -0.42
CA ALA A 78 12.16 20.16 -1.56
C ALA A 78 12.18 18.76 -2.20
N THR A 79 13.36 18.19 -2.38
CA THR A 79 13.53 16.85 -2.98
C THR A 79 12.85 15.77 -2.14
N ILE A 80 13.06 15.77 -0.82
CA ILE A 80 12.44 14.76 0.05
C ILE A 80 10.94 15.00 0.24
N GLU A 81 10.47 16.26 0.29
CA GLU A 81 9.04 16.59 0.30
C GLU A 81 8.35 16.01 -0.94
N ALA A 82 8.92 16.25 -2.12
CA ALA A 82 8.39 15.73 -3.38
C ALA A 82 8.39 14.19 -3.42
N ALA A 83 9.50 13.56 -3.02
CA ALA A 83 9.62 12.11 -3.01
C ALA A 83 8.61 11.45 -2.04
N VAL A 84 8.46 11.99 -0.83
CA VAL A 84 7.49 11.48 0.15
C VAL A 84 6.06 11.77 -0.28
N SER A 85 5.78 12.96 -0.81
CA SER A 85 4.45 13.31 -1.34
C SER A 85 4.01 12.33 -2.43
N SER A 86 4.91 12.02 -3.38
CA SER A 86 4.64 11.01 -4.42
C SER A 86 4.37 9.64 -3.82
N ALA A 87 5.28 9.15 -2.95
CA ALA A 87 5.15 7.82 -2.34
C ALA A 87 3.86 7.68 -1.49
N VAL A 88 3.46 8.74 -0.80
CA VAL A 88 2.23 8.75 0.00
C VAL A 88 0.99 8.81 -0.89
N THR A 89 1.01 9.62 -1.95
CA THR A 89 -0.10 9.77 -2.90
C THR A 89 -0.37 8.48 -3.67
N GLU A 90 0.68 7.77 -4.08
CA GLU A 90 0.57 6.46 -4.76
C GLU A 90 -0.16 5.40 -3.93
N ARG A 91 -0.17 5.53 -2.59
CA ARG A 91 -0.93 4.63 -1.70
C ARG A 91 -2.43 4.91 -1.68
N GLY A 92 -2.87 6.06 -2.20
CA GLY A 92 -4.28 6.39 -2.43
C GLY A 92 -5.11 6.69 -1.17
N PHE A 93 -4.52 6.70 0.03
CA PHE A 93 -5.24 6.99 1.27
C PHE A 93 -5.34 8.49 1.55
N PHE A 94 -4.22 9.20 1.51
CA PHE A 94 -4.16 10.62 1.83
C PHE A 94 -4.44 11.49 0.60
N THR A 95 -5.03 12.65 0.88
CA THR A 95 -5.08 13.80 -0.03
C THR A 95 -4.05 14.80 0.48
N VAL A 96 -2.95 14.95 -0.27
CA VAL A 96 -1.90 15.91 0.09
C VAL A 96 -2.43 17.32 -0.16
N VAL A 97 -2.44 18.14 0.88
CA VAL A 97 -2.83 19.55 0.82
C VAL A 97 -1.57 20.37 0.62
N ASP A 98 -1.62 21.26 -0.36
CA ASP A 98 -0.53 22.22 -0.57
C ASP A 98 -0.50 23.25 0.56
N ILE A 99 0.69 23.43 1.14
CA ILE A 99 0.95 24.31 2.28
C ILE A 99 2.02 25.36 1.96
N GLU A 100 2.38 25.54 0.68
CA GLU A 100 3.45 26.46 0.22
C GLU A 100 3.44 27.83 0.89
N ASN A 101 2.26 28.48 0.97
CA ASN A 101 2.10 29.82 1.57
C ASN A 101 2.39 29.91 3.08
N ARG A 102 2.67 28.78 3.74
CA ARG A 102 2.93 28.68 5.19
C ARG A 102 4.14 27.78 5.50
N LYS A 103 4.89 27.32 4.49
CA LYS A 103 6.01 26.37 4.65
C LYS A 103 7.09 26.90 5.58
N ASP A 104 7.51 28.16 5.44
CA ASP A 104 8.62 28.70 6.24
C ASP A 104 8.30 28.71 7.73
N ARG A 105 7.08 29.12 8.09
CA ARG A 105 6.60 29.10 9.48
C ARG A 105 6.47 27.68 10.02
N LEU A 106 6.07 26.71 9.19
CA LEU A 106 6.00 25.30 9.59
C LEU A 106 7.38 24.65 9.75
N ARG A 107 8.37 25.08 8.94
CA ARG A 107 9.77 24.65 9.07
C ARG A 107 10.39 25.13 10.38
N GLU A 108 10.15 26.40 10.77
CA GLU A 108 10.57 26.92 12.06
C GLU A 108 9.98 26.11 13.23
N LEU A 109 8.69 25.75 13.13
CA LEU A 109 8.02 24.94 14.14
C LEU A 109 8.55 23.50 14.20
N ALA A 110 8.93 22.91 13.06
CA ALA A 110 9.54 21.58 13.00
C ALA A 110 10.89 21.51 13.74
N HIS A 111 11.60 22.63 13.87
CA HIS A 111 12.84 22.73 14.65
C HIS A 111 12.61 22.90 16.16
N SER A 112 11.43 23.34 16.59
CA SER A 112 11.13 23.52 18.02
C SER A 112 10.98 22.16 18.73
N GLN A 113 11.83 21.89 19.72
CA GLN A 113 11.82 20.63 20.49
C GLN A 113 10.54 20.43 21.32
N SER A 114 9.69 21.44 21.45
CA SER A 114 8.52 21.49 22.32
C SER A 114 7.28 20.72 21.84
N GLY A 115 7.36 20.02 20.70
CA GLY A 115 6.16 19.43 20.10
C GLY A 115 5.22 20.49 19.51
N LEU A 116 4.08 20.05 18.97
CA LEU A 116 3.10 20.95 18.36
C LEU A 116 2.70 22.05 19.35
N THR A 117 3.14 23.29 19.10
CA THR A 117 2.68 24.48 19.82
C THR A 117 1.21 24.77 19.47
N GLN A 118 0.48 25.56 20.26
CA GLN A 118 -0.91 25.94 19.93
C GLN A 118 -1.00 26.57 18.51
N GLU A 119 0.07 27.18 18.06
CA GLU A 119 0.26 27.82 16.77
C GLU A 119 0.30 26.79 15.63
N SER A 120 0.91 25.63 15.84
CA SER A 120 0.89 24.53 14.85
C SER A 120 -0.50 23.90 14.69
N LEU A 121 -1.26 23.80 15.79
CA LEU A 121 -2.67 23.41 15.76
C LEU A 121 -3.52 24.46 15.03
N LYS A 122 -3.22 25.75 15.25
CA LYS A 122 -3.91 26.87 14.59
C LYS A 122 -3.64 26.88 13.08
N ILE A 123 -2.39 26.73 12.65
CA ILE A 123 -2.03 26.63 11.22
C ILE A 123 -2.69 25.40 10.59
N GLY A 124 -2.72 24.27 11.29
CA GLY A 124 -3.37 23.07 10.78
C GLY A 124 -4.87 23.23 10.57
N ARG A 125 -5.57 23.89 11.51
CA ARG A 125 -7.00 24.24 11.38
C ARG A 125 -7.24 25.24 10.24
N GLU A 126 -6.38 26.23 10.07
CA GLU A 126 -6.49 27.24 8.99
C GLU A 126 -6.31 26.61 7.60
N LEU A 127 -5.41 25.62 7.47
CA LEU A 127 -5.12 24.94 6.20
C LEU A 127 -6.01 23.71 5.94
N GLN A 128 -7.00 23.46 6.79
CA GLN A 128 -7.88 22.28 6.72
C GLN A 128 -7.11 20.94 6.66
N ILE A 129 -5.91 20.89 7.25
CA ILE A 129 -5.13 19.67 7.39
C ILE A 129 -5.47 18.99 8.71
N ASN A 130 -5.77 17.69 8.64
CA ASN A 130 -6.04 16.90 9.84
C ASN A 130 -4.77 16.25 10.38
N ASN A 131 -3.81 15.97 9.50
CA ASN A 131 -2.55 15.33 9.83
C ASN A 131 -1.40 16.12 9.21
N MET A 132 -0.26 16.12 9.91
CA MET A 132 0.98 16.73 9.45
C MET A 132 2.10 15.68 9.49
N LEU A 133 2.78 15.49 8.36
CA LEU A 133 3.98 14.67 8.27
C LEU A 133 5.20 15.57 8.22
N ILE A 134 5.98 15.55 9.30
CA ILE A 134 7.25 16.25 9.40
C ILE A 134 8.36 15.28 9.02
N ILE A 135 9.20 15.67 8.07
CA ILE A 135 10.35 14.89 7.62
C ILE A 135 11.62 15.57 8.11
N SER A 136 12.57 14.82 8.64
CA SER A 136 13.81 15.38 9.19
C SER A 136 15.00 14.48 8.92
N MET A 137 16.14 15.07 8.59
CA MET A 137 17.41 14.35 8.55
C MET A 137 17.95 14.21 9.97
N THR A 138 18.11 12.98 10.44
CA THR A 138 18.54 12.73 11.83
C THR A 138 20.06 12.75 11.99
N ARG A 139 20.80 12.33 10.93
CA ARG A 139 22.26 12.28 10.88
C ARG A 139 22.76 12.48 9.44
N PRO A 140 24.03 12.90 9.25
CA PRO A 140 24.63 12.98 7.92
C PRO A 140 24.57 11.62 7.19
N PRO A 141 24.34 11.60 5.87
CA PRO A 141 24.44 10.38 5.09
C PRO A 141 25.81 9.71 5.24
N THR A 142 25.84 8.38 5.16
CA THR A 142 27.08 7.61 5.18
C THR A 142 27.19 6.78 3.92
N SER A 143 28.34 6.87 3.26
CA SER A 143 28.69 6.10 2.08
C SER A 143 29.75 5.04 2.41
N GLN A 144 29.61 3.85 1.84
CA GLN A 144 30.59 2.78 1.95
C GLN A 144 30.71 2.06 0.60
N CYS A 145 31.93 1.93 0.10
CA CYS A 145 32.17 1.19 -1.13
C CYS A 145 32.62 -0.25 -0.81
N THR A 146 31.82 -1.23 -1.20
CA THR A 146 32.06 -2.67 -0.96
C THR A 146 32.21 -3.43 -2.27
N THR A 147 32.88 -4.58 -2.26
CA THR A 147 32.97 -5.46 -3.43
C THR A 147 31.92 -6.56 -3.34
N LYS A 148 31.10 -6.73 -4.38
CA LYS A 148 30.12 -7.82 -4.50
C LYS A 148 30.24 -8.56 -5.82
N MET A 149 29.80 -9.81 -5.84
CA MET A 149 29.73 -10.62 -7.06
C MET A 149 28.40 -10.35 -7.77
N VAL A 150 28.43 -9.66 -8.91
CA VAL A 150 27.26 -9.25 -9.69
C VAL A 150 27.16 -10.09 -10.95
N ALA A 151 25.95 -10.50 -11.32
CA ALA A 151 25.71 -11.26 -12.55
C ALA A 151 25.96 -10.39 -13.79
N ASP A 152 26.79 -10.88 -14.71
CA ASP A 152 27.03 -10.24 -15.99
C ASP A 152 26.05 -10.79 -17.04
N TYR A 153 24.92 -10.10 -17.17
CA TYR A 153 23.89 -10.46 -18.15
C TYR A 153 24.37 -10.32 -19.60
N THR A 154 25.31 -9.42 -19.88
CA THR A 154 25.87 -9.23 -21.23
C THR A 154 26.83 -10.35 -21.61
N GLY A 155 27.71 -10.74 -20.68
CA GLY A 155 28.57 -11.91 -20.82
C GLY A 155 27.76 -13.21 -20.95
N TYR A 156 26.70 -13.35 -20.16
CA TYR A 156 25.77 -14.49 -20.27
C TYR A 156 25.08 -14.54 -21.63
N ALA A 157 24.52 -13.42 -22.11
CA ALA A 157 23.84 -13.37 -23.41
C ALA A 157 24.80 -13.70 -24.57
N MET A 158 26.04 -13.20 -24.52
CA MET A 158 27.06 -13.49 -25.51
C MET A 158 27.50 -14.96 -25.49
N GLN A 159 27.69 -15.55 -24.30
CA GLN A 159 28.03 -16.96 -24.16
C GLN A 159 26.91 -17.87 -24.68
N MET A 160 25.65 -17.54 -24.38
CA MET A 160 24.47 -18.24 -24.91
C MET A 160 24.37 -18.11 -26.44
N ALA A 161 24.66 -16.94 -27.00
CA ALA A 161 24.67 -16.74 -28.45
C ALA A 161 25.77 -17.57 -29.14
N LEU A 162 26.99 -17.60 -28.58
CA LEU A 162 28.10 -18.41 -29.10
C LEU A 162 27.86 -19.92 -28.95
N ALA A 163 27.30 -20.36 -27.84
CA ALA A 163 26.93 -21.78 -27.64
C ALA A 163 25.87 -22.23 -28.65
N LYS A 164 24.85 -21.37 -28.90
CA LYS A 164 23.82 -21.61 -29.92
C LYS A 164 24.39 -21.63 -31.34
N ALA A 165 25.38 -20.77 -31.64
CA ALA A 165 26.05 -20.75 -32.93
C ALA A 165 26.94 -21.99 -33.17
N ASN A 166 27.54 -22.55 -32.11
CA ASN A 166 28.46 -23.70 -32.20
C ASN A 166 27.78 -25.05 -31.93
N GLY A 167 26.43 -25.10 -31.86
CA GLY A 167 25.68 -26.35 -31.69
C GLY A 167 25.84 -27.04 -30.33
N GLY A 168 26.39 -26.35 -29.32
CA GLY A 168 26.60 -26.88 -27.97
C GLY A 168 25.46 -26.51 -27.01
N SER A 169 25.15 -27.40 -26.07
CA SER A 169 24.34 -27.05 -24.90
C SER A 169 25.17 -26.15 -23.98
N GLY A 170 24.87 -24.85 -23.96
CA GLY A 170 25.56 -23.90 -23.09
C GLY A 170 25.35 -24.27 -21.63
N GLU A 171 26.38 -24.77 -20.97
CA GLU A 171 26.38 -24.93 -19.52
C GLU A 171 26.13 -23.55 -18.89
N GLN A 172 25.13 -23.44 -18.02
CA GLN A 172 24.73 -22.21 -17.35
C GLN A 172 25.77 -21.79 -16.31
N ALA A 173 26.98 -21.41 -16.73
CA ALA A 173 27.89 -20.67 -15.88
C ALA A 173 27.28 -19.27 -15.72
N GLN A 174 26.60 -19.02 -14.60
CA GLN A 174 26.28 -17.65 -14.21
C GLN A 174 27.60 -16.90 -14.06
N LEU A 175 28.02 -16.18 -15.09
CA LEU A 175 29.21 -15.33 -15.09
C LEU A 175 28.99 -14.23 -14.07
N LYS A 176 29.48 -14.45 -12.84
CA LYS A 176 29.49 -13.45 -11.79
C LYS A 176 30.84 -12.75 -11.80
N LYS A 177 30.84 -11.43 -11.92
CA LYS A 177 32.05 -10.60 -11.86
C LYS A 177 32.08 -9.85 -10.53
N ALA A 178 33.26 -9.81 -9.90
CA ALA A 178 33.48 -8.90 -8.79
C ALA A 178 33.20 -7.48 -9.27
N THR A 179 32.42 -6.70 -8.54
CA THR A 179 31.99 -5.35 -8.91
C THR A 179 31.98 -4.51 -7.65
N LYS A 180 32.47 -3.27 -7.72
CA LYS A 180 32.34 -2.32 -6.61
C LYS A 180 30.91 -1.77 -6.56
N VAL A 181 30.35 -1.76 -5.35
CA VAL A 181 28.97 -1.36 -5.05
C VAL A 181 29.02 -0.28 -3.98
N MET A 182 28.33 0.83 -4.24
CA MET A 182 28.17 1.91 -3.29
C MET A 182 26.97 1.61 -2.39
N ASN A 183 27.20 1.54 -1.09
CA ASN A 183 26.15 1.46 -0.08
C ASN A 183 25.98 2.86 0.52
N LEU A 184 24.92 3.56 0.12
CA LEU A 184 24.59 4.88 0.63
C LEU A 184 23.43 4.78 1.61
N THR A 185 23.64 5.23 2.84
CA THR A 185 22.59 5.28 3.86
C THR A 185 22.18 6.72 4.10
N VAL A 186 20.90 7.02 3.89
CA VAL A 186 20.30 8.32 4.23
C VAL A 186 19.44 8.15 5.48
N PHE A 187 19.78 8.91 6.53
CA PHE A 187 19.11 8.83 7.83
C PHE A 187 17.96 9.84 7.90
N VAL A 188 16.77 9.40 7.51
CA VAL A 188 15.56 10.24 7.48
C VAL A 188 14.55 9.72 8.50
N GLU A 189 13.96 10.62 9.27
CA GLU A 189 12.81 10.34 10.13
C GLU A 189 11.57 11.03 9.58
N GLY A 190 10.47 10.28 9.52
CA GLY A 190 9.12 10.81 9.34
C GLY A 190 8.39 10.80 10.67
N LYS A 191 7.73 11.90 11.01
CA LYS A 191 6.85 12.04 12.17
C LYS A 191 5.48 12.49 11.70
N LEU A 192 4.52 11.58 11.76
CA LEU A 192 3.12 11.86 11.48
C LEU A 192 2.43 12.33 12.75
N ILE A 193 1.69 13.43 12.68
CA ILE A 193 1.04 14.05 13.82
C ILE A 193 -0.42 14.36 13.50
N SER A 194 -1.33 13.98 14.39
CA SER A 194 -2.72 14.41 14.34
C SER A 194 -2.82 15.85 14.85
N VAL A 195 -3.33 16.76 14.02
CA VAL A 195 -3.53 18.18 14.35
C VAL A 195 -4.63 18.35 15.39
N GLU A 196 -5.54 17.40 15.53
CA GLU A 196 -6.62 17.48 16.50
C GLU A 196 -6.16 17.00 17.89
N THR A 197 -5.47 15.86 17.93
CA THR A 197 -5.15 15.17 19.20
C THR A 197 -3.72 15.39 19.68
N GLY A 198 -2.83 15.88 18.82
CA GLY A 198 -1.40 15.98 19.08
C GLY A 198 -0.68 14.62 19.14
N GLN A 199 -1.38 13.50 18.92
CA GLN A 199 -0.77 12.17 18.89
C GLN A 199 0.23 12.05 17.74
N THR A 200 1.33 11.34 17.98
CA THR A 200 2.41 11.20 17.00
C THR A 200 2.77 9.74 16.75
N VAL A 201 2.98 9.37 15.50
CA VAL A 201 3.62 8.11 15.09
C VAL A 201 4.88 8.45 14.32
N ARG A 202 5.98 7.75 14.62
CA ARG A 202 7.30 8.04 14.03
C ARG A 202 7.86 6.80 13.35
N TYR A 203 8.64 7.03 12.30
CA TYR A 203 9.44 6.01 11.65
C TYR A 203 10.76 6.60 11.19
N SER A 204 11.86 5.90 11.47
CA SER A 204 13.21 6.35 11.11
C SER A 204 13.84 5.33 10.17
N ASN A 205 14.26 5.78 9.00
CA ASN A 205 15.00 4.98 8.03
C ASN A 205 16.50 5.06 8.31
N SER A 206 17.15 3.91 8.40
CA SER A 206 18.61 3.77 8.46
C SER A 206 19.11 2.64 7.56
N GLU A 207 18.31 2.21 6.58
CA GLU A 207 18.70 1.17 5.63
C GLU A 207 19.58 1.72 4.52
N ALA A 208 20.67 1.02 4.21
CA ALA A 208 21.52 1.34 3.07
C ALA A 208 20.80 1.06 1.74
N HIS A 209 20.99 1.95 0.77
CA HIS A 209 20.67 1.72 -0.62
C HIS A 209 21.94 1.27 -1.34
N GLU A 210 21.82 0.17 -2.09
CA GLU A 210 22.93 -0.39 -2.85
C GLU A 210 22.83 0.11 -4.29
N TYR A 211 23.84 0.85 -4.73
CA TYR A 211 23.93 1.37 -6.07
C TYR A 211 25.07 0.67 -6.81
N TYR A 212 24.76 0.18 -8.01
CA TYR A 212 25.62 -0.67 -8.82
C TYR A 212 26.07 0.08 -10.08
N ASN A 213 27.34 -0.10 -10.46
CA ASN A 213 27.79 0.16 -11.83
C ASN A 213 27.56 -1.08 -12.70
N SER A 214 28.13 -1.09 -13.91
CA SER A 214 28.16 -2.27 -14.78
C SER A 214 28.91 -3.44 -14.14
N ALA A 215 28.47 -4.67 -14.43
CA ALA A 215 29.11 -5.88 -13.91
C ALA A 215 30.59 -5.95 -14.32
N GLY A 216 31.47 -6.12 -13.32
CA GLY A 216 32.93 -6.14 -13.49
C GLY A 216 33.63 -4.80 -13.26
N ASP A 217 32.88 -3.71 -13.11
CA ASP A 217 33.45 -2.41 -12.78
C ASP A 217 34.05 -2.41 -11.36
N GLN A 218 35.34 -2.10 -11.26
CA GLN A 218 36.06 -2.00 -9.99
C GLN A 218 36.10 -0.58 -9.43
N ASN A 219 35.49 0.39 -10.12
CA ASN A 219 35.39 1.76 -9.62
C ASN A 219 34.18 1.90 -8.72
N CYS A 220 34.33 2.65 -7.62
CA CYS A 220 33.21 2.97 -6.75
C CYS A 220 32.22 3.88 -7.50
N PRO A 221 30.93 3.54 -7.52
CA PRO A 221 29.91 4.41 -8.09
C PRO A 221 29.88 5.79 -7.44
N SER A 222 29.40 6.80 -8.18
CA SER A 222 29.26 8.16 -7.67
C SER A 222 28.23 8.25 -6.54
N GLU A 223 28.59 8.90 -5.43
CA GLU A 223 27.67 9.15 -4.31
C GLU A 223 26.49 10.02 -4.74
N LEU A 224 26.71 11.02 -5.59
CA LEU A 224 25.67 11.90 -6.12
C LEU A 224 24.63 11.10 -6.93
N ALA A 225 25.09 10.14 -7.74
CA ALA A 225 24.20 9.28 -8.53
C ALA A 225 23.40 8.31 -7.64
N ALA A 226 23.97 7.89 -6.52
CA ALA A 226 23.29 7.01 -5.56
C ALA A 226 22.31 7.77 -4.64
N PHE A 227 22.43 9.09 -4.54
CA PHE A 227 21.69 9.91 -3.56
C PHE A 227 20.19 9.96 -3.83
N ASP A 228 19.76 10.30 -5.05
CA ASP A 228 18.33 10.40 -5.37
C ASP A 228 17.62 9.03 -5.24
N PRO A 229 18.16 7.90 -5.74
CA PRO A 229 17.59 6.57 -5.48
C PRO A 229 17.55 6.20 -4.00
N ALA A 230 18.57 6.58 -3.22
CA ALA A 230 18.57 6.34 -1.78
C ALA A 230 17.50 7.18 -1.05
N LEU A 231 17.30 8.43 -1.46
CA LEU A 231 16.20 9.28 -0.97
C LEU A 231 14.83 8.71 -1.33
N GLN A 232 14.63 8.27 -2.57
CA GLN A 232 13.38 7.62 -2.99
C GLN A 232 13.12 6.35 -2.18
N LYS A 233 14.14 5.53 -1.93
CA LYS A 233 14.02 4.36 -1.05
C LYS A 233 13.60 4.77 0.37
N ALA A 234 14.23 5.80 0.93
CA ALA A 234 13.88 6.31 2.26
C ALA A 234 12.44 6.85 2.30
N ALA A 235 12.02 7.61 1.29
CA ALA A 235 10.68 8.15 1.16
C ALA A 235 9.62 7.04 1.10
N ASN A 236 9.88 6.01 0.30
CA ASN A 236 9.02 4.82 0.21
C ASN A 236 8.89 4.12 1.56
N LYS A 237 9.99 3.96 2.30
CA LYS A 237 10.00 3.36 3.64
C LYS A 237 9.23 4.19 4.68
N ILE A 238 9.35 5.52 4.63
CA ILE A 238 8.54 6.43 5.47
C ILE A 238 7.07 6.18 5.18
N ALA A 239 6.69 6.20 3.91
CA ALA A 239 5.31 6.04 3.53
C ALA A 239 4.80 4.60 3.77
N ASP A 240 5.65 3.57 3.72
CA ASP A 240 5.30 2.17 4.06
C ASP A 240 4.87 2.03 5.53
N ASN A 241 5.42 2.86 6.41
CA ASN A 241 5.20 2.77 7.84
C ASN A 241 4.24 3.86 8.37
N LEU A 242 4.07 4.96 7.64
CA LEU A 242 3.27 6.11 8.09
C LEU A 242 2.06 6.39 7.19
N SER A 243 1.81 5.58 6.16
CA SER A 243 0.64 5.72 5.29
C SER A 243 -0.09 4.40 5.09
N PRO A 244 -1.42 4.36 5.31
CA PRO A 244 -2.22 3.22 4.90
C PRO A 244 -2.20 3.07 3.38
N LYS A 245 -2.21 1.82 2.89
CA LYS A 245 -2.35 1.52 1.47
C LYS A 245 -3.78 1.18 1.14
N VAL A 246 -4.39 1.91 0.20
CA VAL A 246 -5.70 1.54 -0.32
C VAL A 246 -5.56 0.33 -1.21
N VAL A 247 -6.23 -0.75 -0.83
CA VAL A 247 -6.34 -1.98 -1.62
C VAL A 247 -7.71 -2.06 -2.24
N THR A 248 -7.76 -2.64 -3.44
CA THR A 248 -9.00 -2.94 -4.15
C THR A 248 -9.24 -4.44 -4.06
N LEU A 249 -10.36 -4.83 -3.45
CA LEU A 249 -10.86 -6.19 -3.46
C LEU A 249 -11.94 -6.30 -4.55
N PRO A 250 -11.68 -7.00 -5.67
CA PRO A 250 -12.72 -7.30 -6.63
C PRO A 250 -13.66 -8.35 -6.03
N VAL A 251 -14.90 -7.99 -5.74
CA VAL A 251 -15.88 -8.93 -5.20
C VAL A 251 -16.73 -9.49 -6.35
N PRO A 252 -16.75 -10.82 -6.57
CA PRO A 252 -17.52 -11.41 -7.65
C PRO A 252 -19.02 -11.24 -7.42
N LEU A 253 -19.74 -10.95 -8.50
CA LEU A 253 -21.19 -10.92 -8.54
C LEU A 253 -21.73 -12.31 -8.87
N MET A 254 -22.95 -12.58 -8.42
CA MET A 254 -23.66 -13.83 -8.66
C MET A 254 -24.77 -13.61 -9.71
N ASP A 255 -25.06 -14.64 -10.49
CA ASP A 255 -26.09 -14.67 -11.53
C ASP A 255 -27.04 -15.88 -11.40
N ASP A 256 -26.77 -16.76 -10.45
CA ASP A 256 -27.55 -17.97 -10.24
C ASP A 256 -29.00 -17.69 -9.77
N VAL A 257 -29.93 -18.53 -10.23
CA VAL A 257 -31.36 -18.44 -9.91
C VAL A 257 -31.86 -19.56 -8.98
N GLU A 258 -30.97 -20.45 -8.53
CA GLU A 258 -31.28 -21.53 -7.59
C GLU A 258 -31.87 -20.96 -6.29
N GLY A 259 -32.90 -21.64 -5.77
CA GLY A 259 -33.63 -21.19 -4.58
C GLY A 259 -34.52 -19.95 -4.79
N SER A 260 -34.49 -19.32 -5.98
CA SER A 260 -35.41 -18.24 -6.32
C SER A 260 -36.83 -18.77 -6.50
N ARG A 261 -37.83 -18.00 -6.06
CA ARG A 261 -39.25 -18.25 -6.30
C ARG A 261 -39.74 -17.30 -7.40
N GLY A 262 -41.03 -17.35 -7.72
CA GLY A 262 -41.64 -16.40 -8.68
C GLY A 262 -41.25 -16.68 -10.14
N ASN A 263 -41.05 -15.62 -10.92
CA ASN A 263 -40.77 -15.74 -12.36
C ASN A 263 -39.27 -15.87 -12.61
N LEU A 264 -38.78 -17.11 -12.70
CA LEU A 264 -37.34 -17.40 -12.84
C LEU A 264 -36.72 -16.78 -14.09
N GLU A 265 -37.41 -16.76 -15.23
CA GLU A 265 -36.91 -16.18 -16.48
C GLU A 265 -36.68 -14.66 -16.33
N ARG A 266 -37.59 -13.97 -15.63
CA ARG A 266 -37.41 -12.53 -15.32
C ARG A 266 -36.30 -12.30 -14.31
N VAL A 267 -36.17 -13.17 -13.29
CA VAL A 267 -35.10 -13.08 -12.30
C VAL A 267 -33.74 -13.21 -13.00
N GLU A 268 -33.56 -14.25 -13.83
CA GLU A 268 -32.36 -14.48 -14.61
C GLU A 268 -32.02 -13.28 -15.49
N LYS A 269 -33.02 -12.77 -16.24
CA LYS A 269 -32.84 -11.58 -17.08
C LYS A 269 -32.37 -10.38 -16.28
N PHE A 270 -33.02 -10.07 -15.15
CA PHE A 270 -32.66 -8.90 -14.34
C PHE A 270 -31.30 -9.07 -13.63
N LEU A 271 -30.90 -10.30 -13.28
CA LEU A 271 -29.56 -10.57 -12.77
C LEU A 271 -28.50 -10.34 -13.85
N GLY A 272 -28.72 -10.88 -15.06
CA GLY A 272 -27.85 -10.68 -16.22
C GLY A 272 -27.73 -9.21 -16.63
N ASP A 273 -28.86 -8.49 -16.73
CA ASP A 273 -28.88 -7.04 -17.00
C ASP A 273 -28.06 -6.28 -15.95
N GLY A 274 -28.26 -6.60 -14.67
CA GLY A 274 -27.53 -5.95 -13.57
C GLY A 274 -26.03 -6.20 -13.64
N ASN A 275 -25.63 -7.43 -13.94
CA ASN A 275 -24.24 -7.82 -14.11
C ASN A 275 -23.58 -7.13 -15.31
N SER A 276 -24.28 -7.00 -16.44
CA SER A 276 -23.80 -6.25 -17.60
C SER A 276 -23.62 -4.75 -17.32
N TRP A 277 -24.52 -4.12 -16.56
CA TRP A 277 -24.31 -2.75 -16.10
C TRP A 277 -23.07 -2.61 -15.21
N ALA A 278 -22.83 -3.58 -14.31
CA ALA A 278 -21.68 -3.59 -13.43
C ALA A 278 -20.34 -3.74 -14.19
N GLU A 279 -20.29 -4.53 -15.26
CA GLU A 279 -19.11 -4.63 -16.14
C GLU A 279 -18.73 -3.28 -16.76
N ASN A 280 -19.74 -2.44 -17.02
CA ASN A 280 -19.56 -1.08 -17.54
C ASN A 280 -19.34 -0.02 -16.44
N ASN A 281 -19.13 -0.44 -15.18
CA ASN A 281 -19.03 0.42 -14.00
C ASN A 281 -20.28 1.28 -13.69
N ASP A 282 -21.44 0.97 -14.28
CA ASP A 282 -22.71 1.62 -13.95
C ASP A 282 -23.43 0.87 -12.80
N PHE A 283 -22.86 1.01 -11.60
CA PHE A 283 -23.35 0.32 -10.42
C PHE A 283 -24.74 0.81 -9.96
N GLU A 284 -25.12 2.03 -10.28
CA GLU A 284 -26.46 2.57 -9.96
C GLU A 284 -27.53 1.85 -10.79
N SER A 285 -27.32 1.71 -12.10
CA SER A 285 -28.23 0.95 -12.97
C SER A 285 -28.22 -0.54 -12.62
N ALA A 286 -27.04 -1.10 -12.33
CA ALA A 286 -26.91 -2.48 -11.86
C ALA A 286 -27.78 -2.76 -10.63
N SER A 287 -27.74 -1.87 -9.63
CA SER A 287 -28.52 -2.00 -8.40
C SER A 287 -30.03 -1.99 -8.65
N LYS A 288 -30.51 -1.21 -9.62
CA LYS A 288 -31.94 -1.17 -9.98
C LYS A 288 -32.37 -2.50 -10.59
N SER A 289 -31.54 -3.09 -11.45
CA SER A 289 -31.81 -4.42 -12.02
C SER A 289 -31.81 -5.51 -10.96
N TRP A 290 -30.84 -5.53 -10.03
CA TRP A 290 -30.85 -6.50 -8.94
C TRP A 290 -32.03 -6.32 -7.97
N LYS A 291 -32.49 -5.08 -7.70
CA LYS A 291 -33.71 -4.84 -6.94
C LYS A 291 -34.96 -5.41 -7.64
N ARG A 292 -35.03 -5.32 -8.97
CA ARG A 292 -36.11 -5.93 -9.76
C ARG A 292 -36.04 -7.46 -9.72
N ALA A 293 -34.85 -8.04 -9.88
CA ALA A 293 -34.64 -9.48 -9.72
C ALA A 293 -35.11 -9.96 -8.34
N LEU A 294 -34.73 -9.24 -7.28
CA LEU A 294 -35.18 -9.56 -5.92
C LEU A 294 -36.71 -9.49 -5.78
N SER A 295 -37.34 -8.45 -6.33
CA SER A 295 -38.80 -8.30 -6.31
C SER A 295 -39.52 -9.41 -7.07
N GLU A 296 -39.10 -9.73 -8.29
CA GLU A 296 -39.68 -10.80 -9.12
C GLU A 296 -39.47 -12.19 -8.50
N SER A 297 -38.41 -12.35 -7.71
CA SER A 297 -38.16 -13.58 -6.96
C SER A 297 -39.02 -13.76 -5.72
N GLY A 298 -39.88 -12.79 -5.38
CA GLY A 298 -40.60 -12.76 -4.10
C GLY A 298 -39.65 -12.55 -2.90
N ASN A 299 -38.54 -11.83 -3.10
CA ASN A 299 -37.46 -11.64 -2.14
C ASN A 299 -36.72 -12.91 -1.72
N SER A 300 -36.59 -13.92 -2.59
CA SER A 300 -35.84 -15.15 -2.28
C SER A 300 -34.59 -15.36 -3.12
N SER A 301 -34.31 -14.50 -4.11
CA SER A 301 -33.08 -14.61 -4.92
C SER A 301 -31.85 -14.26 -4.08
N MET A 302 -31.04 -15.28 -3.76
CA MET A 302 -29.78 -15.11 -3.03
C MET A 302 -28.78 -14.28 -3.82
N SER A 303 -28.67 -14.50 -5.14
CA SER A 303 -27.77 -13.75 -6.02
C SER A 303 -28.10 -12.26 -6.03
N ALA A 304 -29.39 -11.90 -6.09
CA ALA A 304 -29.81 -10.52 -6.01
C ALA A 304 -29.46 -9.89 -4.65
N MET A 305 -29.68 -10.62 -3.55
CA MET A 305 -29.30 -10.14 -2.21
C MET A 305 -27.79 -9.98 -2.07
N TRP A 306 -26.99 -10.94 -2.56
CA TRP A 306 -25.53 -10.87 -2.55
C TRP A 306 -25.03 -9.64 -3.31
N ASN A 307 -25.48 -9.45 -4.55
CA ASN A 307 -25.05 -8.32 -5.38
C ASN A 307 -25.45 -6.98 -4.74
N LEU A 308 -26.65 -6.89 -4.16
CA LEU A 308 -27.10 -5.71 -3.41
C LEU A 308 -26.30 -5.48 -2.12
N ALA A 309 -25.88 -6.54 -1.42
CA ALA A 309 -25.01 -6.42 -0.25
C ALA A 309 -23.67 -5.81 -0.63
N VAL A 310 -23.04 -6.33 -1.69
CA VAL A 310 -21.75 -5.87 -2.22
C VAL A 310 -21.85 -4.43 -2.72
N TYR A 311 -22.93 -4.08 -3.42
CA TYR A 311 -23.17 -2.71 -3.88
C TYR A 311 -23.37 -1.71 -2.74
N ASN A 312 -24.15 -2.06 -1.72
CA ASN A 312 -24.31 -1.21 -0.54
C ASN A 312 -22.99 -1.04 0.22
N TRP A 313 -22.18 -2.10 0.29
CA TRP A 313 -20.83 -2.03 0.84
C TRP A 313 -19.94 -1.08 0.04
N TYR A 314 -19.96 -1.16 -1.29
CA TYR A 314 -19.24 -0.25 -2.18
C TYR A 314 -19.59 1.22 -1.93
N LYS A 315 -20.87 1.53 -1.67
CA LYS A 315 -21.35 2.88 -1.36
C LYS A 315 -21.06 3.33 0.07
N GLY A 316 -20.56 2.43 0.93
CA GLY A 316 -20.34 2.71 2.34
C GLY A 316 -21.61 2.63 3.21
N ASP A 317 -22.74 2.12 2.68
CA ASP A 317 -23.91 1.81 3.51
C ASP A 317 -23.72 0.45 4.19
N TYR A 318 -22.90 0.46 5.25
CA TYR A 318 -22.60 -0.73 6.03
C TYR A 318 -23.83 -1.31 6.75
N ARG A 319 -24.91 -0.54 6.91
CA ARG A 319 -26.12 -1.01 7.59
C ARG A 319 -26.96 -1.84 6.63
N GLU A 320 -27.27 -1.29 5.46
CA GLU A 320 -28.04 -1.99 4.43
C GLU A 320 -27.26 -3.20 3.89
N ALA A 321 -25.95 -3.06 3.68
CA ALA A 321 -25.09 -4.17 3.27
C ALA A 321 -25.15 -5.35 4.27
N SER A 322 -25.11 -5.06 5.58
CA SER A 322 -25.19 -6.09 6.62
C SER A 322 -26.51 -6.85 6.56
N GLN A 323 -27.63 -6.13 6.38
CA GLN A 323 -28.95 -6.75 6.32
C GLN A 323 -29.04 -7.77 5.17
N TYR A 324 -28.48 -7.46 4.00
CA TYR A 324 -28.45 -8.42 2.89
C TYR A 324 -27.46 -9.56 3.12
N PHE A 325 -26.25 -9.30 3.62
CA PHE A 325 -25.31 -10.38 3.95
C PHE A 325 -25.86 -11.36 5.00
N ASP A 326 -26.55 -10.85 6.02
CA ASP A 326 -27.17 -11.67 7.06
C ASP A 326 -28.34 -12.50 6.49
N LYS A 327 -29.13 -11.95 5.55
CA LYS A 327 -30.17 -12.72 4.83
C LYS A 327 -29.56 -13.84 3.99
N VAL A 328 -28.53 -13.55 3.19
CA VAL A 328 -27.81 -14.57 2.40
C VAL A 328 -27.29 -15.69 3.29
N LYS A 329 -26.72 -15.34 4.45
CA LYS A 329 -26.24 -16.33 5.43
C LYS A 329 -27.39 -17.15 6.02
N GLY A 330 -28.55 -16.54 6.25
CA GLY A 330 -29.75 -17.22 6.74
C GLY A 330 -30.29 -18.26 5.76
N GLU A 331 -30.34 -17.93 4.47
CA GLU A 331 -30.87 -18.80 3.41
C GLU A 331 -29.95 -20.01 3.11
N LEU A 332 -28.62 -19.83 3.14
CA LEU A 332 -27.66 -20.91 2.86
C LEU A 332 -27.51 -21.94 4.01
N GLY A 333 -27.87 -21.56 5.24
CA GLY A 333 -27.63 -22.39 6.43
C GLY A 333 -26.15 -22.57 6.80
N PRO A 334 -25.84 -23.16 7.97
CA PRO A 334 -24.47 -23.38 8.42
C PRO A 334 -23.78 -24.50 7.63
N GLY A 335 -23.01 -24.14 6.60
CA GLY A 335 -22.11 -25.07 5.87
C GLY A 335 -22.16 -24.99 4.34
N ALA A 336 -23.18 -24.35 3.75
CA ALA A 336 -23.32 -24.23 2.29
C ALA A 336 -22.61 -23.00 1.70
N MET A 337 -22.07 -22.11 2.53
CA MET A 337 -21.37 -20.93 2.07
C MET A 337 -19.97 -21.29 1.59
N SER A 338 -19.62 -20.88 0.37
CA SER A 338 -18.29 -21.09 -0.18
C SER A 338 -17.21 -20.34 0.62
N SER A 339 -15.97 -20.84 0.56
CA SER A 339 -14.82 -20.19 1.21
C SER A 339 -14.59 -18.75 0.73
N SER A 340 -14.87 -18.46 -0.54
CA SER A 340 -14.78 -17.11 -1.10
C SER A 340 -15.84 -16.18 -0.52
N MET A 341 -17.10 -16.61 -0.40
CA MET A 341 -18.15 -15.82 0.21
C MET A 341 -17.86 -15.53 1.69
N MET A 342 -17.39 -16.54 2.43
CA MET A 342 -16.98 -16.37 3.82
C MET A 342 -15.85 -15.34 3.97
N PHE A 343 -14.86 -15.38 3.08
CA PHE A 343 -13.77 -14.40 3.07
C PHE A 343 -14.29 -12.97 2.83
N VAL A 344 -15.15 -12.77 1.83
CA VAL A 344 -15.74 -11.46 1.49
C VAL A 344 -16.55 -10.91 2.67
N ILE A 345 -17.42 -11.73 3.28
CA ILE A 345 -18.21 -11.32 4.46
C ILE A 345 -17.30 -11.01 5.65
N GLY A 346 -16.21 -11.78 5.84
CA GLY A 346 -15.20 -11.49 6.86
C GLY A 346 -14.58 -10.10 6.66
N LYS A 347 -14.17 -9.77 5.43
CA LYS A 347 -13.64 -8.44 5.09
C LYS A 347 -14.66 -7.32 5.25
N PHE A 348 -15.92 -7.56 4.90
CA PHE A 348 -16.99 -6.62 5.16
C PHE A 348 -17.13 -6.33 6.67
N ARG A 349 -17.13 -7.37 7.51
CA ARG A 349 -17.27 -7.23 8.97
C ARG A 349 -16.09 -6.47 9.60
N GLU A 350 -14.86 -6.79 9.21
CA GLU A 350 -13.66 -6.05 9.63
C GLU A 350 -13.80 -4.54 9.35
N GLN A 351 -14.35 -4.18 8.19
CA GLN A 351 -14.57 -2.78 7.82
C GLN A 351 -15.76 -2.16 8.55
N GLN A 352 -16.85 -2.89 8.74
CA GLN A 352 -18.01 -2.40 9.48
C GLN A 352 -17.62 -2.05 10.92
N GLU A 353 -16.85 -2.92 11.59
CA GLU A 353 -16.32 -2.65 12.94
C GLU A 353 -15.39 -1.45 12.95
N ALA A 354 -14.52 -1.31 11.95
CA ALA A 354 -13.64 -0.16 11.84
C ALA A 354 -14.38 1.18 11.67
N ASN A 355 -15.60 1.18 11.12
CA ASN A 355 -16.42 2.38 10.94
C ASN A 355 -17.40 2.64 12.09
N LYS A 356 -17.72 1.65 12.94
CA LYS A 356 -18.54 1.86 14.15
C LYS A 356 -17.84 2.67 15.25
N GLY A 357 -16.51 2.79 15.18
CA GLY A 357 -15.68 3.57 16.10
C GLY A 357 -15.45 5.03 15.68
N ARG A 358 -16.18 5.51 14.67
CA ARG A 358 -16.34 6.93 14.34
C ARG A 358 -17.72 7.36 14.81
#